data_AF-A0A1J3JG29-F1
#
_entry.id   AF-A0A1J3JG29-F1
#
_cell.length_a   1.000
_cell.length_b   1.000
_cell.length_c   1.000
_cell.angle_alpha   90.00
_cell.angle_beta   90.00
_cell.angle_gamma   90.00
#
_symmetry.space_group_name_H-M   'P 1'
#
loop_
_entity.id
_entity.type
_entity.pdbx_description
1 polymer ?
#
loop_
_entity_poly.entity_id
_entity_poly.type
_entity_poly.pdbx_seq_one_letter_code
_entity_poly.pdbx_strand_id
1 'polypeptide(L)'
;SVADSNAKRWDALPKIVWLFWNTGISKASIGNRVCIENLKRNAEKSGFEVREVNNSNIEHYIGKEMNERFDNVIKNRRIPTFPQTKSNMVRKAIIHKYGGIYMDVSYIALES
;
A
#
# COMPACT_ATOMS: atom_id res chain seq x y z
N SER A 1 -30.53 -7.98 15.82
CA SER A 1 -29.65 -9.04 15.28
C SER A 1 -28.24 -8.50 15.19
N VAL A 2 -27.22 -9.30 15.51
CA VAL A 2 -25.79 -8.91 15.48
C VAL A 2 -25.26 -8.74 14.03
N ALA A 3 -26.12 -8.99 13.03
CA ALA A 3 -25.77 -8.95 11.61
C ALA A 3 -25.68 -7.52 11.01
N ASP A 4 -26.26 -6.51 11.66
CA ASP A 4 -26.52 -5.21 11.01
C ASP A 4 -25.52 -4.08 11.40
N SER A 5 -24.58 -4.33 12.32
CA SER A 5 -23.59 -3.33 12.73
C SER A 5 -22.33 -3.30 11.85
N ASN A 6 -22.08 -4.36 11.06
CA ASN A 6 -20.89 -4.45 10.20
C ASN A 6 -21.14 -3.96 8.76
N ALA A 7 -22.39 -3.98 8.29
CA ALA A 7 -22.74 -3.51 6.95
C ALA A 7 -22.39 -2.03 6.74
N LYS A 8 -22.49 -1.20 7.79
CA LYS A 8 -22.13 0.23 7.76
C LYS A 8 -20.62 0.52 7.72
N ARG A 9 -19.74 -0.47 7.94
CA ARG A 9 -18.30 -0.24 8.11
C ARG A 9 -17.52 -0.29 6.80
N TRP A 10 -17.98 -1.08 5.83
CA TRP A 10 -17.29 -1.26 4.55
C TRP A 10 -17.63 -0.18 3.53
N ASP A 11 -18.85 0.36 3.59
CA ASP A 11 -19.26 1.48 2.73
C ASP A 11 -18.53 2.77 3.09
N ALA A 12 -18.18 2.94 4.37
CA ALA A 12 -17.39 4.06 4.86
C ALA A 12 -15.87 3.92 4.61
N LEU A 13 -15.41 2.79 4.06
CA LEU A 13 -13.99 2.58 3.78
C LEU A 13 -13.54 3.53 2.67
N PRO A 14 -12.45 4.31 2.86
CA PRO A 14 -11.86 5.11 1.79
C PRO A 14 -11.60 4.25 0.55
N LYS A 15 -12.11 4.69 -0.59
CA LYS A 15 -12.02 3.96 -1.87
C LYS A 15 -10.64 4.14 -2.52
N ILE A 16 -9.60 3.82 -1.76
CA ILE A 16 -8.20 3.93 -2.16
C ILE A 16 -7.51 2.58 -1.92
N VAL A 17 -6.82 2.11 -2.95
CA VAL A 17 -5.88 0.99 -2.89
C VAL A 17 -4.46 1.53 -2.93
N TRP A 18 -3.70 1.28 -1.88
CA TRP A 18 -2.32 1.70 -1.74
C TRP A 18 -1.37 0.61 -2.22
N LEU A 19 -0.38 1.02 -3.01
CA LEU A 19 0.73 0.19 -3.45
C LEU A 19 2.05 0.83 -3.03
N PHE A 20 2.99 0.04 -2.53
CA PHE A 20 4.35 0.51 -2.30
C PHE A 20 5.34 -0.20 -3.23
N TRP A 21 6.12 0.60 -3.96
CA TRP A 21 7.29 0.12 -4.69
C TRP A 21 8.41 1.14 -4.60
N ASN A 22 9.50 0.80 -3.90
CA ASN A 22 10.56 1.74 -3.51
C ASN A 22 11.12 2.57 -4.67
N THR A 23 11.32 1.98 -5.86
CA THR A 23 11.88 2.64 -7.05
C THR A 23 10.84 3.23 -7.99
N GLY A 24 9.57 3.03 -7.68
CA GLY A 24 8.43 3.40 -8.49
C GLY A 24 7.98 2.32 -9.48
N ILE A 25 6.67 2.18 -9.67
CA ILE A 25 6.03 1.06 -10.37
C ILE A 25 6.54 0.89 -11.81
N SER A 26 6.89 2.00 -12.48
CA SER A 26 7.46 1.98 -13.83
C SER A 26 8.74 1.14 -13.94
N LYS A 27 9.49 1.02 -12.84
CA LYS A 27 10.73 0.25 -12.72
C LYS A 27 10.53 -1.15 -12.13
N ALA A 28 9.29 -1.57 -11.86
CA ALA A 28 9.01 -2.93 -11.39
C ALA A 28 9.22 -3.97 -12.51
N SER A 29 9.40 -5.24 -12.13
CA SER A 29 9.49 -6.35 -13.10
C SER A 29 8.24 -6.43 -13.96
N ILE A 30 8.34 -7.05 -15.14
CA ILE A 30 7.19 -7.19 -16.04
C ILE A 30 6.01 -7.91 -15.35
N GLY A 31 6.27 -8.96 -14.58
CA GLY A 31 5.25 -9.68 -13.83
C GLY A 31 4.51 -8.80 -12.82
N ASN A 32 5.23 -7.98 -12.05
CA ASN A 32 4.62 -7.05 -11.10
C ASN A 32 3.82 -5.97 -11.82
N ARG A 33 4.31 -5.44 -12.96
CA ARG A 33 3.56 -4.45 -13.74
C ARG A 33 2.25 -5.04 -14.27
N VAL A 34 2.25 -6.28 -14.76
CA VAL A 34 1.02 -6.97 -15.17
C VAL A 34 0.03 -7.11 -14.02
N CYS A 35 0.50 -7.49 -12.83
CA CYS A 35 -0.32 -7.58 -11.62
C CYS A 35 -0.94 -6.23 -11.26
N ILE A 36 -0.14 -5.16 -11.29
CA ILE A 36 -0.59 -3.80 -10.99
C ILE A 36 -1.62 -3.31 -12.01
N GLU A 37 -1.42 -3.55 -13.30
CA GLU A 37 -2.39 -3.15 -14.34
C GLU A 37 -3.69 -3.95 -14.26
N ASN A 38 -3.64 -5.22 -13.87
CA ASN A 38 -4.85 -5.98 -13.52
C ASN A 38 -5.56 -5.37 -12.29
N LEU A 39 -4.81 -5.08 -11.23
CA LEU A 39 -5.36 -4.48 -10.02
C LEU A 39 -6.00 -3.11 -10.28
N LYS A 40 -5.35 -2.23 -11.06
CA LYS A 40 -5.89 -0.92 -11.44
C LYS A 40 -7.23 -1.04 -12.15
N ARG A 41 -7.31 -1.91 -13.15
CA ARG A 41 -8.56 -2.15 -13.91
C ARG A 41 -9.68 -2.64 -13.00
N ASN A 42 -9.40 -3.58 -12.10
CA ASN A 42 -10.42 -4.13 -11.20
C ASN A 42 -10.82 -3.13 -10.10
N ALA A 43 -9.86 -2.37 -9.58
CA ALA A 43 -10.11 -1.28 -8.65
C ALA A 43 -11.02 -0.22 -9.28
N GLU A 44 -10.71 0.22 -10.49
CA GLU A 44 -11.51 1.20 -11.23
C GLU A 44 -12.95 0.73 -11.46
N LYS A 45 -13.15 -0.51 -11.95
CA LYS A 45 -14.48 -1.12 -12.09
C LYS A 45 -15.26 -1.16 -10.77
N SER A 46 -14.56 -1.25 -9.64
CA SER A 46 -15.15 -1.30 -8.30
C SER A 46 -15.26 0.08 -7.64
N GLY A 47 -14.91 1.17 -8.34
CA GLY A 47 -14.95 2.54 -7.83
C GLY A 47 -13.80 2.91 -6.88
N PHE A 48 -12.68 2.18 -6.92
CA PHE A 48 -11.47 2.45 -6.15
C PHE A 48 -10.39 3.14 -6.99
N GLU A 49 -9.66 4.06 -6.37
CA GLU A 49 -8.44 4.67 -6.91
C GLU A 49 -7.21 3.88 -6.46
N VAL A 50 -6.27 3.58 -7.36
CA VAL A 50 -4.97 3.01 -6.99
C VAL A 50 -3.92 4.12 -6.83
N ARG A 51 -3.30 4.22 -5.65
CA ARG A 51 -2.22 5.17 -5.35
C ARG A 51 -0.89 4.49 -5.14
N GLU A 52 0.10 4.97 -5.87
CA GLU A 52 1.49 4.55 -5.75
C GLU A 52 2.24 5.37 -4.70
N VAL A 53 2.94 4.66 -3.82
CA VAL A 53 3.90 5.21 -2.86
C VAL A 53 5.27 4.65 -3.18
N ASN A 54 6.27 5.52 -3.23
CA ASN A 54 7.65 5.17 -3.53
C ASN A 54 8.59 6.13 -2.78
N ASN A 55 9.91 5.91 -2.89
CA ASN A 55 10.86 6.71 -2.13
C ASN A 55 10.86 8.20 -2.50
N SER A 56 10.37 8.60 -3.69
CA SER A 56 10.35 10.02 -4.09
C SER A 56 9.12 10.77 -3.57
N ASN A 57 8.04 10.07 -3.19
CA ASN A 57 6.80 10.71 -2.76
C ASN A 57 6.33 10.32 -1.34
N ILE A 58 6.98 9.34 -0.71
CA ILE A 58 6.58 8.80 0.60
C ILE A 58 6.46 9.88 1.69
N GLU A 59 7.32 10.89 1.67
CA GLU A 59 7.31 11.97 2.65
C GLU A 59 6.05 12.83 2.57
N HIS A 60 5.41 12.94 1.40
CA HIS A 60 4.13 13.62 1.26
C HIS A 60 3.00 12.90 2.02
N TYR A 61 3.13 11.59 2.22
CA TYR A 61 2.12 10.78 2.90
C TYR A 61 2.39 10.65 4.40
N ILE A 62 3.61 10.25 4.78
CA ILE A 62 3.92 9.93 6.19
C ILE A 62 4.71 11.04 6.90
N GLY A 63 5.15 12.07 6.18
CA GLY A 63 6.02 13.12 6.70
C GLY A 63 7.50 12.72 6.69
N LYS A 64 8.37 13.72 6.59
CA LYS A 64 9.83 13.54 6.58
C LYS A 64 10.34 12.87 7.86
N GLU A 65 9.92 13.35 9.03
CA GLU A 65 10.35 12.81 10.33
C GLU A 65 10.06 11.30 10.47
N MET A 66 8.86 10.86 10.06
CA MET A 66 8.49 9.45 10.11
C MET A 66 9.33 8.62 9.13
N ASN A 67 9.55 9.12 7.90
CA ASN A 67 10.39 8.45 6.90
C ASN A 67 11.84 8.29 7.40
N GLU A 68 12.42 9.34 7.97
CA GLU A 68 13.75 9.31 8.57
C GLU A 68 13.81 8.33 9.76
N ARG A 69 12.78 8.27 10.60
CA ARG A 69 12.68 7.28 11.68
C ARG A 69 12.67 5.85 11.13
N PHE A 70 11.95 5.60 10.05
CA PHE A 70 11.91 4.29 9.40
C PHE A 70 13.29 3.89 8.87
N ASP A 71 13.95 4.80 8.17
CA ASP A 71 15.30 4.56 7.63
C ASP A 71 16.32 4.35 8.75
N ASN A 72 16.22 5.08 9.86
CA ASN A 72 17.07 4.89 11.04
C ASN A 72 16.85 3.52 11.70
N VAL A 73 15.61 3.06 11.85
CA VAL A 73 15.30 1.74 12.41
C VAL A 73 15.89 0.64 11.53
N ILE A 74 15.76 0.77 10.20
CA ILE A 74 16.31 -0.20 9.25
C ILE A 74 17.84 -0.15 9.27
N LYS A 75 18.46 1.04 9.26
CA LYS A 75 19.91 1.19 9.22
C LYS A 75 20.59 0.69 10.51
N ASN A 76 20.01 0.99 11.67
CA ASN A 76 20.61 0.72 12.98
C ASN A 76 20.13 -0.58 13.64
N ARG A 77 19.52 -1.47 12.85
CA ARG A 77 19.04 -2.77 13.33
C ARG A 77 20.19 -3.64 13.84
N ARG A 78 19.97 -4.35 14.96
CA ARG A 78 20.91 -5.35 15.49
C ARG A 78 20.90 -6.67 14.72
N ILE A 79 19.79 -6.96 14.02
CA ILE A 79 19.56 -8.19 13.27
C ILE A 79 19.22 -7.81 11.82
N PRO A 80 19.74 -8.52 10.79
CA PRO A 80 19.36 -8.29 9.41
C PRO A 80 17.84 -8.30 9.21
N THR A 81 17.32 -7.26 8.55
CA THR A 81 15.92 -7.19 8.13
C THR A 81 15.81 -7.54 6.66
N PHE A 82 14.61 -7.97 6.25
CA PHE A 82 14.31 -8.21 4.84
C PHE A 82 14.04 -6.90 4.09
N PRO A 83 14.24 -6.85 2.76
CA PRO A 83 13.91 -5.68 1.94
C PRO A 83 12.45 -5.20 2.11
N GLN A 84 11.54 -6.11 2.46
CA GLN A 84 10.12 -5.84 2.66
C GLN A 84 9.82 -5.11 3.98
N THR A 85 10.79 -4.94 4.88
CA THR A 85 10.57 -4.28 6.17
C THR A 85 10.09 -2.84 6.00
N LYS A 86 10.67 -2.06 5.08
CA LYS A 86 10.21 -0.69 4.81
C LYS A 86 8.75 -0.70 4.33
N SER A 87 8.41 -1.58 3.37
CA SER A 87 7.04 -1.75 2.87
C SER A 87 6.04 -2.03 4.00
N ASN A 88 6.37 -2.92 4.94
CA ASN A 88 5.53 -3.22 6.10
C ASN A 88 5.27 -2.01 7.00
N MET A 89 6.30 -1.19 7.23
CA MET A 89 6.20 0.02 8.06
C MET A 89 5.36 1.10 7.35
N VAL A 90 5.57 1.27 6.04
CA VAL A 90 4.80 2.20 5.19
C VAL A 90 3.33 1.81 5.15
N ARG A 91 3.02 0.53 4.92
CA ARG A 91 1.65 0.00 4.96
C ARG A 91 0.94 0.40 6.25
N LYS A 92 1.59 0.18 7.40
CA LYS A 92 1.01 0.52 8.71
C LYS A 92 0.75 2.02 8.85
N ALA A 93 1.72 2.86 8.49
CA ALA A 93 1.57 4.30 8.60
C ALA A 93 0.46 4.86 7.69
N ILE A 94 0.40 4.39 6.44
CA ILE A 94 -0.59 4.85 5.47
C ILE A 94 -2.00 4.42 5.87
N ILE A 95 -2.20 3.14 6.20
CA ILE A 95 -3.53 2.66 6.60
C ILE A 95 -4.00 3.32 7.89
N HIS A 96 -3.09 3.56 8.85
CA HIS A 96 -3.45 4.27 10.08
C HIS A 96 -3.90 5.71 9.82
N LYS A 97 -3.24 6.42 8.89
CA LYS A 97 -3.50 7.84 8.62
C LYS A 97 -4.67 8.06 7.64
N TYR A 98 -4.80 7.22 6.62
CA TYR A 98 -5.71 7.44 5.50
C TYR A 98 -6.78 6.37 5.33
N GLY A 99 -6.69 5.25 6.05
CA GLY A 99 -7.54 4.09 5.79
C GLY A 99 -7.33 3.49 4.39
N GLY A 100 -8.37 2.88 3.85
CA GLY A 100 -8.34 2.20 2.55
C GLY A 100 -7.76 0.79 2.63
N ILE A 101 -7.26 0.29 1.50
CA ILE A 101 -6.75 -1.07 1.34
C ILE A 101 -5.29 -0.98 0.93
N TYR A 102 -4.44 -1.83 1.49
CA TYR A 102 -3.06 -1.99 1.01
C TYR A 102 -2.94 -3.33 0.29
N MET A 103 -2.35 -3.33 -0.90
CA MET A 103 -2.12 -4.54 -1.68
C MET A 103 -0.65 -4.70 -2.05
N ASP A 104 -0.18 -5.95 -2.12
CA ASP A 104 1.15 -6.23 -2.65
C ASP A 104 1.15 -6.11 -4.17
N VAL A 105 2.25 -5.59 -4.73
CA VAL A 105 2.38 -5.37 -6.18
C VAL A 105 2.39 -6.65 -7.01
N SER A 106 2.64 -7.81 -6.38
CA SER A 106 2.69 -9.12 -7.02
C SER A 106 1.36 -9.88 -6.92
N TYR A 107 0.29 -9.22 -6.48
CA TYR A 107 -1.03 -9.81 -6.35
C TYR A 107 -1.83 -9.67 -7.66
N ILE A 108 -2.43 -10.77 -8.11
CA ILE A 108 -3.38 -10.77 -9.23
C ILE A 108 -4.81 -10.89 -8.69
N ALA A 109 -5.64 -9.89 -8.98
CA ALA A 109 -7.05 -9.92 -8.65
C ALA A 109 -7.80 -10.64 -9.77
N LEU A 110 -8.30 -11.84 -9.48
CA LEU A 110 -9.16 -12.57 -10.41
C LEU A 110 -10.60 -12.08 -10.23
N GLU A 111 -11.27 -11.76 -11.33
CA GLU A 111 -12.71 -11.55 -11.32
C GLU A 111 -13.41 -12.91 -11.16
N SER A 112 -14.45 -12.96 -10.31
CA SER A 112 -15.34 -14.11 -10.13
C SER A 112 -16.67 -13.87 -10.79
#